data_AF-N8YEA7-F1
#
_entry.id   AF-N8YEA7-F1
#
_cell.length_a   1.000
_cell.length_b   1.000
_cell.length_c   1.000
_cell.angle_alpha   90.00
_cell.angle_beta   90.00
_cell.angle_gamma   90.00
#
_symmetry.space_group_name_H-M   'P 1'
#
loop_
_entity.id
_entity.type
_entity.pdbx_description
1 polymer ?
#
loop_
_entity_poly.entity_id
_entity_poly.type
_entity_poly.pdbx_seq_one_letter_code
_entity_poly.pdbx_strand_id
1 'polypeptide(L)'
;KLLWSRLRYKQILGLQFYRQKPILNFIVDFYCPSVNLVVECDGGQHYTAEGLKADRNRDQTLGELGLKVLRFDNRQVLQEVDTVIQAIYERCCK
;
A
#
# COMPACT_ATOMS: atom_id res chain seq x y z
N LYS A 1 12.89 -3.41 3.35
CA LYS A 1 13.15 -3.55 4.82
C LYS A 1 12.80 -2.26 5.58
N LEU A 2 13.17 -1.09 5.03
CA LEU A 2 12.96 0.21 5.66
C LEU A 2 11.49 0.49 6.02
N LEU A 3 10.57 0.55 5.05
CA LEU A 3 9.15 0.82 5.34
C LEU A 3 8.52 -0.20 6.30
N TRP A 4 8.78 -1.51 6.09
CA TRP A 4 8.27 -2.55 6.99
C TRP A 4 8.71 -2.35 8.45
N SER A 5 9.95 -1.91 8.68
CA SER A 5 10.43 -1.64 10.04
C SER A 5 9.67 -0.53 10.74
N ARG A 6 9.03 0.38 10.00
CA ARG A 6 8.23 1.50 10.49
C ARG A 6 6.74 1.17 10.64
N LEU A 7 6.24 0.18 9.89
CA LEU A 7 4.83 -0.25 9.94
C LEU A 7 4.56 -1.41 10.90
N ARG A 8 5.55 -2.28 11.12
CA ARG A 8 5.39 -3.46 11.99
C ARG A 8 5.19 -3.09 13.46
N TYR A 9 4.83 -4.07 14.28
CA TYR A 9 4.67 -3.92 15.73
C TYR A 9 3.71 -2.80 16.16
N LYS A 10 2.68 -2.54 15.35
CA LYS A 10 1.60 -1.60 15.68
C LYS A 10 2.08 -0.17 15.97
N GLN A 11 3.19 0.24 15.35
CA GLN A 11 3.80 1.56 15.56
C GLN A 11 2.92 2.73 15.08
N ILE A 12 2.04 2.49 14.11
CA ILE A 12 1.08 3.49 13.63
C ILE A 12 -0.23 3.29 14.37
N LEU A 13 -0.52 4.16 15.34
CA LEU A 13 -1.81 4.22 16.07
C LEU A 13 -2.26 2.89 16.70
N GLY A 14 -1.35 1.97 17.01
CA GLY A 14 -1.72 0.65 17.53
C GLY A 14 -2.28 -0.31 16.47
N LEU A 15 -2.28 0.08 15.19
CA LEU A 15 -2.92 -0.66 14.09
C LEU A 15 -2.03 -1.77 13.54
N GLN A 16 -2.63 -2.91 13.23
CA GLN A 16 -1.92 -4.04 12.63
C GLN A 16 -1.71 -3.82 11.13
N PHE A 17 -0.47 -3.94 10.68
CA PHE A 17 -0.13 -4.06 9.26
C PHE A 17 0.37 -5.48 8.96
N TYR A 18 -0.13 -6.05 7.86
CA TYR A 18 0.38 -7.29 7.27
C TYR A 18 1.29 -6.94 6.10
N ARG A 19 2.29 -7.77 5.82
CA ARG A 19 3.18 -7.63 4.67
C ARG A 19 2.92 -8.75 3.66
N GLN A 20 2.97 -8.45 2.36
CA GLN A 20 2.74 -9.40 1.26
C GLN A 20 1.43 -10.18 1.43
N LYS A 21 0.32 -9.45 1.62
CA LYS A 21 -0.98 -10.04 1.93
C LYS A 21 -1.69 -10.44 0.63
N PRO A 22 -2.10 -11.71 0.47
CA PRO A 22 -3.03 -12.08 -0.59
C PRO A 22 -4.42 -11.48 -0.32
N ILE A 23 -4.97 -10.80 -1.33
CA ILE A 23 -6.33 -10.27 -1.39
C ILE A 23 -6.89 -10.63 -2.77
N LEU A 24 -7.88 -11.53 -2.79
CA LEU A 24 -8.37 -12.15 -4.02
C LEU A 24 -7.21 -12.72 -4.86
N ASN A 25 -7.08 -12.27 -6.10
CA ASN A 25 -6.05 -12.70 -7.06
C ASN A 25 -4.79 -11.83 -7.01
N PHE A 26 -4.67 -10.93 -6.03
CA PHE A 26 -3.55 -9.99 -5.90
C PHE A 26 -2.76 -10.25 -4.62
N ILE A 27 -1.47 -9.95 -4.66
CA ILE A 27 -0.64 -9.82 -3.46
C ILE A 27 -0.30 -8.35 -3.30
N VAL A 28 -0.72 -7.75 -2.19
CA VAL A 28 -0.43 -6.36 -1.86
C VAL A 28 0.75 -6.27 -0.89
N ASP A 29 1.58 -5.23 -1.00
CA ASP A 29 2.81 -5.14 -0.20
C ASP A 29 2.53 -4.98 1.29
N PHE A 30 1.58 -4.09 1.63
CA PHE A 30 1.10 -3.95 3.00
C PHE A 30 -0.41 -3.77 3.07
N TYR A 31 -1.01 -4.27 4.15
CA TYR A 31 -2.44 -4.17 4.39
C TYR A 31 -2.74 -3.91 5.86
N CYS A 32 -3.56 -2.90 6.14
CA CYS A 32 -4.14 -2.63 7.45
C CYS A 32 -5.67 -2.85 7.39
N PRO A 33 -6.20 -3.95 7.98
CA PRO A 33 -7.62 -4.26 7.90
C PRO A 33 -8.49 -3.29 8.69
N SER A 34 -7.99 -2.76 9.81
CA SER A 34 -8.79 -1.91 10.70
C SER A 34 -9.30 -0.63 10.02
N VAL A 35 -8.61 -0.16 8.97
CA VAL A 35 -8.97 1.05 8.22
C VAL A 35 -9.12 0.79 6.71
N ASN A 36 -9.16 -0.49 6.30
CA ASN A 36 -9.23 -0.93 4.91
C ASN A 36 -8.17 -0.26 4.02
N LEU A 37 -6.91 -0.20 4.50
CA LEU A 37 -5.81 0.48 3.80
C LEU A 37 -4.81 -0.52 3.21
N VAL A 38 -4.58 -0.42 1.92
CA VAL A 38 -3.50 -1.06 1.19
C VAL A 38 -2.40 -0.02 0.92
N VAL A 39 -1.15 -0.42 1.13
CA VAL A 39 0.02 0.37 0.75
C VAL A 39 0.87 -0.46 -0.21
N GLU A 40 1.14 0.06 -1.40
CA GLU A 40 1.97 -0.57 -2.42
C GLU A 40 3.25 0.25 -2.65
N CYS A 41 4.36 -0.46 -2.78
CA CYS A 41 5.66 0.10 -3.11
C CYS A 41 5.96 -0.26 -4.56
N ASP A 42 5.78 0.69 -5.45
CA ASP A 42 5.95 0.46 -6.88
C ASP A 42 7.42 0.45 -7.28
N GLY A 43 7.81 -0.60 -8.00
CA GLY A 43 9.11 -0.75 -8.64
C GLY A 43 9.07 -0.65 -10.16
N GLY A 44 7.89 -0.51 -10.77
CA GLY A 44 7.75 -0.37 -12.21
C GLY A 44 6.32 -0.59 -12.67
N GLN A 45 5.67 0.49 -13.11
CA GLN A 45 4.52 0.38 -13.97
C GLN A 45 4.95 -0.32 -15.27
N HIS A 46 4.25 -1.39 -15.63
CA HIS A 46 4.35 -1.92 -16.99
C HIS A 46 3.63 -0.93 -17.91
N TYR A 47 4.37 0.00 -18.52
CA TYR A 47 3.85 1.00 -19.48
C TYR A 47 3.33 0.39 -20.80
N THR A 48 3.14 -0.93 -20.86
CA THR A 48 2.45 -1.58 -21.98
C THR A 48 0.94 -1.37 -21.84
N ALA A 49 0.21 -1.43 -22.96
CA ALA A 49 -1.24 -1.27 -22.94
C ALA A 49 -1.93 -2.35 -22.07
N GLU A 50 -1.38 -3.56 -22.07
CA GLU A 50 -1.82 -4.69 -21.25
C GLU A 50 -1.57 -4.45 -19.76
N GLY A 51 -0.40 -3.91 -19.40
CA GLY A 51 -0.05 -3.56 -18.03
C GLY A 51 -0.99 -2.50 -17.46
N LEU A 52 -1.21 -1.41 -18.20
CA LEU A 52 -2.15 -0.34 -17.82
C LEU A 52 -3.60 -0.82 -17.68
N LYS A 53 -4.00 -1.85 -18.44
CA LYS A 53 -5.33 -2.45 -18.29
C LYS A 53 -5.41 -3.33 -17.04
N ALA A 54 -4.36 -4.11 -16.77
CA ALA A 54 -4.28 -4.94 -15.57
C ALA A 54 -4.27 -4.08 -14.29
N ASP A 55 -3.51 -2.98 -14.27
CA ASP A 55 -3.45 -2.04 -13.15
C ASP A 55 -4.81 -1.39 -12.90
N ARG A 56 -5.50 -0.92 -13.96
CA ARG A 56 -6.85 -0.38 -13.82
C ARG A 56 -7.84 -1.39 -13.25
N ASN A 57 -7.78 -2.65 -13.71
CA ASN A 57 -8.64 -3.71 -13.19
C ASN A 57 -8.34 -4.02 -11.72
N ARG A 58 -7.05 -4.02 -11.34
CA ARG A 58 -6.61 -4.20 -9.95
C ARG A 58 -7.16 -3.09 -9.06
N ASP A 59 -6.94 -1.84 -9.42
CA ASP A 59 -7.37 -0.68 -8.64
C ASP A 59 -8.90 -0.63 -8.51
N GLN A 60 -9.62 -0.92 -9.59
CA GLN A 60 -11.07 -1.04 -9.56
C GLN A 60 -11.53 -2.15 -8.60
N THR A 61 -10.96 -3.35 -8.73
CA THR A 61 -11.35 -4.50 -7.89
C THR A 61 -11.09 -4.23 -6.40
N LEU A 62 -9.94 -3.64 -6.06
CA LEU A 62 -9.63 -3.27 -4.67
C LEU A 62 -10.58 -2.16 -4.18
N GLY A 63 -10.90 -1.18 -5.03
CA GLY A 63 -11.88 -0.13 -4.72
C GLY A 63 -13.28 -0.66 -4.45
N GLU A 64 -13.74 -1.64 -5.23
CA GLU A 64 -15.04 -2.32 -5.04
C GLU A 64 -15.11 -3.09 -3.71
N LEU A 65 -13.98 -3.54 -3.18
CA LEU A 65 -13.88 -4.10 -1.83
C LEU A 65 -13.87 -3.05 -0.71
N GLY A 66 -14.00 -1.76 -1.05
CA GLY A 66 -13.90 -0.65 -0.10
C GLY A 66 -12.48 -0.38 0.38
N LEU A 67 -11.47 -0.94 -0.29
CA LEU A 67 -10.06 -0.74 0.05
C LEU A 67 -9.56 0.59 -0.48
N LYS A 68 -8.80 1.28 0.36
CA LYS A 68 -8.10 2.52 0.03
C LYS A 68 -6.68 2.13 -0.33
N VAL A 69 -6.18 2.56 -1.48
CA VAL A 69 -4.81 2.23 -1.93
C VAL A 69 -3.94 3.49 -1.88
N LEU A 70 -2.77 3.40 -1.23
CA LEU A 70 -1.68 4.37 -1.35
C LEU A 70 -0.52 3.70 -2.09
N ARG A 71 0.02 4.37 -3.10
CA ARG A 71 1.15 3.88 -3.90
C ARG A 71 2.32 4.85 -3.76
N PHE A 72 3.49 4.32 -3.46
CA PHE A 72 4.74 5.07 -3.35
C PHE A 72 5.79 4.45 -4.24
N ASP A 73 6.57 5.24 -4.96
CA ASP A 73 7.70 4.72 -5.70
C ASP A 73 8.89 4.36 -4.79
N ASN A 74 9.83 3.57 -5.31
CA ASN A 74 11.03 3.19 -4.57
C ASN A 74 11.86 4.38 -4.07
N ARG A 75 11.92 5.50 -4.80
CA ARG A 75 12.67 6.69 -4.39
C ARG A 75 12.03 7.29 -3.14
N GLN A 76 10.70 7.45 -3.13
CA GLN A 76 9.96 7.95 -1.97
C GLN A 76 10.18 7.06 -0.75
N VAL A 77 10.09 5.74 -0.92
CA VAL A 77 10.28 4.78 0.19
C VAL A 77 11.72 4.81 0.74
N LEU A 78 12.72 5.02 -0.12
CA LEU A 78 14.13 4.98 0.26
C LEU A 78 14.68 6.32 0.77
N GLN A 79 14.21 7.44 0.21
CA GLN A 79 14.76 8.78 0.45
C GLN A 79 13.82 9.67 1.28
N GLU A 80 12.52 9.39 1.27
CA GLU A 80 11.47 10.25 1.85
C GLU A 80 10.57 9.46 2.80
N VAL A 81 11.13 8.46 3.52
CA VAL A 81 10.36 7.50 4.32
C VAL A 81 9.47 8.16 5.38
N ASP A 82 9.92 9.25 6.00
CA ASP A 82 9.11 9.93 7.02
C ASP A 82 7.88 10.60 6.40
N THR A 83 8.00 11.16 5.18
CA THR A 83 6.86 11.66 4.40
C THR A 83 5.89 10.54 4.04
N VAL A 84 6.40 9.38 3.64
CA VAL A 84 5.59 8.18 3.36
C VAL A 84 4.83 7.75 4.61
N ILE A 85 5.49 7.71 5.76
CA ILE A 85 4.87 7.34 7.04
C ILE A 85 3.81 8.35 7.46
N GLN A 86 4.06 9.65 7.27
CA GLN A 86 3.09 10.70 7.55
C GLN A 86 1.82 10.53 6.71
N ALA A 87 1.96 10.28 5.41
CA ALA A 87 0.82 10.03 4.52
C ALA A 87 0.01 8.78 4.94
N ILE A 88 0.69 7.70 5.35
CA ILE A 88 0.03 6.49 5.88
C ILE A 88 -0.69 6.80 7.19
N TYR A 89 -0.06 7.54 8.10
CA TYR A 89 -0.63 7.94 9.39
C TYR A 89 -1.92 8.75 9.19
N GLU A 90 -1.88 9.80 8.36
CA GLU A 90 -3.04 10.63 8.05
C GLU A 90 -4.20 9.82 7.46
N ARG A 91 -3.88 8.80 6.64
CA ARG A 91 -4.90 7.92 6.08
C ARG A 91 -5.55 7.00 7.13
N CYS A 92 -4.83 6.68 8.20
CA CYS A 92 -5.30 5.89 9.33
C CYS A 92 -6.08 6.72 10.36
N CYS A 93 -5.86 8.04 10.45
CA CYS A 93 -6.55 8.94 11.39
C CYS A 93 -8.01 9.28 11.05
N LYS A 94 -8.63 8.59 10.08
CA LYS A 94 -10.03 8.84 9.70
C LYS A 94 -10.99 7.92 10.44
#